data_AF-A0A453M4S6-F1
#
_entry.id   AF-A0A453M4S6-F1
#
_cell.length_a   1.000
_cell.length_b   1.000
_cell.length_c   1.000
_cell.angle_alpha   90.00
_cell.angle_beta   90.00
_cell.angle_gamma   90.00
#
_symmetry.space_group_name_H-M   'P 1'
#
loop_
_entity.id
_entity.type
_entity.pdbx_description
1 polymer ?
#
loop_
_entity_poly.entity_id
_entity_poly.type
_entity_poly.pdbx_seq_one_letter_code
_entity_poly.pdbx_strand_id
1 'polypeptide(L)'
;KDEIISGIEKRVAAWTFLPEENAESMQVLHYEVGQKYDAHFDYFSDKKNVKRGGHRVATVLMYLTDVKKGGETVFPIAEGRDLQHKDETWSECARHGLAVKPRKGDVLLFFSLHVNATTDPSSLHASCPVVEGEKWSATKWIHVRSFDNPPDVMTDARCSDDNEQCPRWAALGECYKNAKYMVGTKDTLGSCRKSCGVCDA
;
A
#
# COMPACT_ATOMS: atom_id res chain seq x y z
N LYS A 1 -2.72 12.64 -14.58
CA LYS A 1 -1.64 12.21 -13.67
C LYS A 1 -0.35 12.82 -14.19
N ASP A 2 0.56 13.27 -13.32
CA ASP A 2 1.86 13.80 -13.74
C ASP A 2 2.70 12.72 -14.47
N GLU A 3 3.42 13.11 -15.53
CA GLU A 3 4.17 12.16 -16.39
C GLU A 3 5.39 11.56 -15.68
N ILE A 4 6.08 12.35 -14.85
CA ILE A 4 7.25 11.88 -14.10
C ILE A 4 6.81 10.84 -13.06
N ILE A 5 5.75 11.15 -12.31
CA ILE A 5 5.21 10.22 -11.32
C ILE A 5 4.71 8.94 -12.01
N SER A 6 3.98 9.05 -13.13
CA SER A 6 3.53 7.87 -13.87
C SER A 6 4.70 7.03 -14.39
N GLY A 7 5.78 7.66 -14.85
CA GLY A 7 6.99 6.95 -15.28
C GLY A 7 7.69 6.19 -14.14
N ILE A 8 7.71 6.76 -12.94
CA ILE A 8 8.25 6.08 -11.75
C ILE A 8 7.36 4.90 -11.37
N GLU A 9 6.04 5.06 -11.34
CA GLU A 9 5.10 3.99 -10.99
C GLU A 9 5.19 2.80 -11.96
N LYS A 10 5.27 3.07 -13.27
CA LYS A 10 5.51 2.04 -14.30
C LYS A 10 6.81 1.28 -14.07
N ARG A 11 7.89 2.00 -13.71
CA ARG A 11 9.19 1.38 -13.43
C ARG A 11 9.15 0.50 -12.19
N VAL A 12 8.45 0.94 -11.15
CA VAL A 12 8.22 0.14 -9.94
C VAL A 12 7.44 -1.13 -10.26
N ALA A 13 6.36 -1.04 -11.03
CA ALA A 13 5.58 -2.21 -11.44
C ALA A 13 6.42 -3.20 -12.26
N ALA A 14 7.18 -2.70 -13.24
CA ALA A 14 8.07 -3.54 -14.05
C ALA A 14 9.17 -4.23 -13.22
N TRP A 15 9.76 -3.54 -12.23
CA TRP A 15 10.83 -4.09 -11.39
C TRP A 15 10.33 -5.11 -10.37
N THR A 16 9.16 -4.85 -9.77
CA THR A 16 8.57 -5.73 -8.74
C THR A 16 7.81 -6.91 -9.32
N PHE A 17 7.51 -6.89 -10.63
CA PHE A 17 6.56 -7.80 -11.29
C PHE A 17 5.16 -7.78 -10.67
N LEU A 18 4.79 -6.66 -10.03
CA LEU A 18 3.46 -6.45 -9.47
C LEU A 18 2.69 -5.40 -10.28
N PRO A 19 1.40 -5.59 -10.56
CA PRO A 19 0.62 -4.67 -11.39
C PRO A 19 0.48 -3.27 -10.79
N GLU A 20 0.43 -2.24 -11.64
CA GLU A 20 0.27 -0.84 -11.21
C GLU A 20 -1.03 -0.63 -10.44
N GLU A 21 -2.10 -1.32 -10.85
CA GLU A 21 -3.44 -1.22 -10.25
C GLU A 21 -3.50 -1.76 -8.82
N ASN A 22 -2.49 -2.53 -8.38
CA ASN A 22 -2.39 -3.03 -7.01
C ASN A 22 -1.81 -1.97 -6.07
N ALA A 23 -1.20 -0.92 -6.58
CA ALA A 23 -0.44 0.01 -5.76
C ALA A 23 -1.25 1.23 -5.31
N GLU A 24 -1.07 1.63 -4.05
CA GLU A 24 -1.62 2.88 -3.53
C GLU A 24 -0.96 4.10 -4.18
N SER A 25 -1.50 5.31 -3.96
CA SER A 25 -0.78 6.54 -4.32
C SER A 25 0.56 6.63 -3.57
N MET A 26 1.59 7.17 -4.22
CA MET A 26 2.90 7.33 -3.60
C MET A 26 2.82 8.30 -2.41
N GLN A 27 3.37 7.89 -1.27
CA GLN A 27 3.42 8.73 -0.06
C GLN A 27 4.83 9.31 0.10
N VAL A 28 4.94 10.63 0.18
CA VAL A 28 6.20 11.32 0.46
C VAL A 28 6.25 11.69 1.94
N LEU A 29 7.37 11.39 2.58
CA LEU A 29 7.64 11.70 3.98
C LEU A 29 8.94 12.48 4.10
N HIS A 30 8.96 13.42 5.05
CA HIS A 30 10.13 14.21 5.42
C HIS A 30 10.38 14.04 6.92
N TYR A 31 11.62 13.72 7.28
CA TYR A 31 12.07 13.60 8.66
C TYR A 31 13.18 14.62 8.95
N GLU A 32 12.93 15.47 9.93
CA GLU A 32 13.90 16.39 10.51
C GLU A 32 14.80 15.66 11.54
N VAL A 33 15.83 16.36 12.01
CA VAL A 33 16.72 15.86 13.06
C VAL A 33 15.92 15.43 14.29
N GLY A 34 16.19 14.22 14.77
CA GLY A 34 15.51 13.57 15.90
C GLY A 34 14.22 12.85 15.53
N GLN A 35 13.60 13.14 14.38
CA GLN A 35 12.38 12.46 13.96
C GLN A 35 12.68 11.03 13.50
N LYS A 36 11.73 10.15 13.81
CA LYS A 36 11.80 8.70 13.57
C LYS A 36 10.43 8.16 13.20
N TYR A 37 10.38 6.88 12.85
CA TYR A 37 9.14 6.13 12.77
C TYR A 37 9.32 4.82 13.52
N ASP A 38 8.44 4.55 14.49
CA ASP A 38 8.56 3.36 15.33
C ASP A 38 8.35 2.07 14.54
N ALA A 39 8.80 0.96 15.12
CA ALA A 39 8.71 -0.35 14.48
C ALA A 39 7.25 -0.72 14.21
N HIS A 40 6.96 -1.10 12.97
CA HIS A 40 5.61 -1.41 12.52
C HIS A 40 5.63 -2.39 11.35
N PHE A 41 4.42 -2.83 10.98
CA PHE A 41 4.16 -3.63 9.81
C PHE A 41 3.42 -2.80 8.77
N ASP A 42 3.73 -3.03 7.51
CA ASP A 42 2.97 -2.45 6.41
C ASP A 42 1.72 -3.26 6.08
N TYR A 43 1.64 -4.54 6.47
CA TYR A 43 0.39 -5.28 6.39
C TYR A 43 -0.60 -4.81 7.47
N PHE A 44 -1.89 -4.90 7.17
CA PHE A 44 -2.95 -4.48 8.09
C PHE A 44 -3.22 -5.51 9.18
N SER A 45 -3.56 -5.04 10.39
CA SER A 45 -4.13 -5.87 11.45
C SER A 45 -5.66 -5.84 11.46
N ASP A 46 -6.27 -4.84 10.81
CA ASP A 46 -7.71 -4.63 10.80
C ASP A 46 -8.38 -5.18 9.53
N LYS A 47 -9.58 -5.73 9.70
CA LYS A 47 -10.36 -6.30 8.60
C LYS A 47 -10.91 -5.24 7.63
N LYS A 48 -10.90 -3.95 7.96
CA LYS A 48 -11.50 -2.91 7.11
C LYS A 48 -10.56 -2.56 5.96
N ASN A 49 -9.29 -2.31 6.25
CA ASN A 49 -8.29 -1.97 5.24
C ASN A 49 -8.01 -3.16 4.31
N VAL A 50 -8.02 -4.39 4.84
CA VAL A 50 -7.87 -5.62 4.03
C VAL A 50 -8.97 -5.77 2.96
N LYS A 51 -10.15 -5.17 3.12
CA LYS A 51 -11.20 -5.26 2.08
C LYS A 51 -10.78 -4.60 0.77
N ARG A 52 -9.96 -3.55 0.83
CA ARG A 52 -9.49 -2.82 -0.35
C ARG A 52 -8.11 -3.34 -0.75
N GLY A 53 -8.04 -4.08 -1.86
CA GLY A 53 -6.79 -4.67 -2.36
C GLY A 53 -6.23 -5.86 -1.56
N GLY A 54 -6.69 -6.11 -0.33
CA GLY A 54 -6.07 -7.10 0.56
C GLY A 54 -4.92 -6.51 1.38
N HIS A 55 -4.10 -7.36 2.00
CA HIS A 55 -2.86 -6.89 2.62
C HIS A 55 -1.93 -6.28 1.57
N ARG A 56 -1.11 -5.32 2.02
CA ARG A 56 0.06 -4.87 1.28
C ARG A 56 1.06 -6.03 1.25
N VAL A 57 1.37 -6.52 0.05
CA VAL A 57 2.31 -7.64 -0.16
C VAL A 57 3.76 -7.14 -0.19
N ALA A 58 3.98 -5.97 -0.76
CA ALA A 58 5.30 -5.41 -0.96
C ALA A 58 5.31 -3.91 -0.69
N THR A 59 6.47 -3.45 -0.22
CA THR A 59 6.77 -2.04 -0.01
C THR A 59 8.00 -1.67 -0.80
N VAL A 60 7.88 -0.62 -1.60
CA VAL A 60 8.99 0.01 -2.31
C VAL A 60 9.27 1.36 -1.68
N LEU A 61 10.37 1.44 -0.94
CA LEU A 61 10.84 2.64 -0.25
C LEU A 61 11.99 3.27 -1.04
N MET A 62 11.77 4.47 -1.56
CA MET A 62 12.74 5.23 -2.34
C MET A 62 13.35 6.32 -1.46
N TYR A 63 14.69 6.40 -1.41
CA TYR A 63 15.39 7.46 -0.70
C TYR A 63 15.62 8.66 -1.63
N LEU A 64 15.10 9.82 -1.25
CA LEU A 64 15.14 11.03 -2.08
C LEU A 64 16.30 11.98 -1.71
N THR A 65 16.92 11.76 -0.56
CA THR A 65 18.11 12.48 -0.08
C THR A 65 19.17 11.52 0.47
N ASP A 66 20.43 11.96 0.43
CA ASP A 66 21.51 11.36 1.19
C ASP A 66 21.44 11.87 2.63
N VAL A 67 21.27 10.99 3.61
CA VAL A 67 21.25 11.39 5.02
C VAL A 67 22.67 11.30 5.57
N LYS A 68 23.14 12.37 6.22
CA LYS A 68 24.52 12.45 6.68
C LYS A 68 24.80 11.50 7.85
N LYS A 69 23.88 11.41 8.83
CA LYS A 69 23.92 10.43 9.92
C LYS A 69 22.52 10.03 10.39
N GLY A 70 22.35 8.76 10.75
CA GLY A 70 21.05 8.23 11.16
C GLY A 70 20.11 7.99 9.98
N GLY A 71 18.81 7.94 10.25
CA GLY A 71 17.77 7.81 9.21
C GLY A 71 17.72 6.45 8.52
N GLU A 72 18.46 5.45 9.00
CA GLU A 72 18.46 4.10 8.44
C GLU A 72 17.06 3.48 8.50
N THR A 73 16.71 2.67 7.49
CA THR A 73 15.57 1.75 7.62
C THR A 73 16.09 0.47 8.26
N VAL A 74 15.61 0.13 9.45
CA VAL A 74 16.05 -1.03 10.22
C VAL A 74 14.95 -2.08 10.29
N PHE A 75 15.33 -3.35 10.20
CA PHE A 75 14.52 -4.55 10.38
C PHE A 75 15.03 -5.29 11.63
N PRO A 76 14.46 -5.02 12.81
CA PRO A 76 15.01 -5.49 14.09
C PRO A 76 15.03 -7.02 14.25
N ILE A 77 14.12 -7.72 13.58
CA ILE A 77 13.94 -9.17 13.68
C ILE A 77 14.14 -9.90 12.35
N ALA A 78 14.67 -9.21 11.33
CA ALA A 78 15.06 -9.88 10.09
C ALA A 78 16.25 -10.81 10.33
N GLU A 79 16.24 -11.93 9.63
CA GLU A 79 17.40 -12.82 9.56
C GLU A 79 18.59 -12.09 8.93
N GLY A 80 19.81 -12.49 9.31
CA GLY A 80 21.02 -11.89 8.78
C GLY A 80 21.45 -10.58 9.43
N ARG A 81 20.82 -10.15 10.54
CA ARG A 81 21.31 -9.04 11.37
C ARG A 81 22.79 -9.20 11.74
N ASP A 82 23.21 -10.44 12.05
CA ASP A 82 24.56 -10.78 12.49
C ASP A 82 25.53 -10.93 11.31
N LEU A 83 25.02 -10.96 10.07
CA LEU A 83 25.81 -11.03 8.85
C LEU A 83 26.21 -9.63 8.35
N GLN A 84 25.48 -8.60 8.74
CA GLN A 84 25.76 -7.23 8.33
C GLN A 84 26.76 -6.58 9.30
N HIS A 85 28.03 -6.50 8.91
CA HIS A 85 29.04 -5.78 9.69
C HIS A 85 28.68 -4.30 9.86
N LYS A 86 28.61 -3.84 11.11
CA LYS A 86 28.29 -2.45 11.48
C LYS A 86 29.53 -1.75 12.01
N ASP A 87 30.09 -0.85 11.22
CA ASP A 87 31.14 0.05 11.68
C ASP A 87 30.58 1.24 12.51
N GLU A 88 31.44 2.20 12.82
CA GLU A 88 31.11 3.41 13.58
C GLU A 88 30.15 4.37 12.86
N THR A 89 29.93 4.18 11.56
CA THR A 89 29.07 5.05 10.76
C THR A 89 27.58 4.67 10.82
N TRP A 90 27.23 3.59 11.53
CA TRP A 90 25.86 3.17 11.78
C TRP A 90 25.34 3.73 13.10
N SER A 91 24.09 4.23 13.09
CA SER A 91 23.43 4.65 14.32
C SER A 91 23.23 3.49 15.30
N GLU A 92 23.07 3.82 16.58
CA GLU A 92 22.77 2.83 17.63
C GLU A 92 21.49 2.05 17.31
N CYS A 93 20.45 2.74 16.82
CA CYS A 93 19.21 2.13 16.35
C CYS A 93 19.46 1.10 15.25
N ALA A 94 20.28 1.44 14.24
CA ALA A 94 20.54 0.59 13.10
C ALA A 94 21.46 -0.61 13.40
N ARG A 95 22.08 -0.65 14.58
CA ARG A 95 22.89 -1.79 15.05
C ARG A 95 22.04 -2.92 15.62
N HIS A 96 20.78 -2.65 15.98
CA HIS A 96 19.86 -3.63 16.56
C HIS A 96 19.10 -4.46 15.51
N GLY A 97 19.53 -4.45 14.24
CA GLY A 97 18.91 -5.24 13.17
C GLY A 97 19.64 -5.14 11.84
N LEU A 98 19.14 -5.86 10.84
CA LEU A 98 19.52 -5.62 9.45
C LEU A 98 19.03 -4.22 9.08
N ALA A 99 19.88 -3.38 8.48
CA ALA A 99 19.47 -2.01 8.17
C ALA A 99 20.05 -1.51 6.85
N VAL A 100 19.39 -0.50 6.29
CA VAL A 100 19.76 0.11 5.01
C VAL A 100 19.95 1.60 5.22
N LYS A 101 21.10 2.12 4.78
CA LYS A 101 21.38 3.54 4.84
C LYS A 101 20.64 4.28 3.71
N PRO A 102 19.98 5.41 4.01
CA PRO A 102 19.34 6.21 2.99
C PRO A 102 20.39 6.92 2.14
N ARG A 103 20.43 6.54 0.86
CA ARG A 103 21.28 7.14 -0.17
C ARG A 103 20.40 7.57 -1.32
N LYS A 104 20.57 8.80 -1.79
CA LYS A 104 19.70 9.40 -2.79
C LYS A 104 19.65 8.55 -4.05
N GLY A 105 18.43 8.19 -4.47
CA GLY A 105 18.17 7.39 -5.66
C GLY A 105 18.19 5.87 -5.42
N ASP A 106 18.70 5.39 -4.28
CA ASP A 106 18.58 3.98 -3.93
C ASP A 106 17.13 3.64 -3.56
N VAL A 107 16.74 2.40 -3.85
CA VAL A 107 15.39 1.88 -3.63
C VAL A 107 15.47 0.57 -2.87
N LEU A 108 14.71 0.48 -1.79
CA LEU A 108 14.55 -0.71 -0.97
C LEU A 108 13.20 -1.36 -1.26
N LEU A 109 13.23 -2.62 -1.70
CA LEU A 109 12.05 -3.48 -1.82
C LEU A 109 12.09 -4.54 -0.71
N PHE A 110 10.99 -4.67 0.01
CA PHE A 110 10.77 -5.76 0.95
C PHE A 110 9.32 -6.23 0.91
N PHE A 111 9.10 -7.47 1.31
CA PHE A 111 7.79 -8.11 1.32
C PHE A 111 7.24 -8.16 2.74
N SER A 112 5.96 -7.86 2.86
CA SER A 112 5.21 -7.91 4.12
C SER A 112 4.50 -9.25 4.34
N LEU A 113 4.47 -10.09 3.30
CA LEU A 113 3.82 -11.40 3.32
C LEU A 113 4.80 -12.46 2.83
N HIS A 114 4.64 -13.67 3.35
CA HIS A 114 5.26 -14.87 2.79
C HIS A 114 4.60 -15.23 1.45
N VAL A 115 5.25 -16.11 0.67
CA VAL A 115 4.75 -16.60 -0.62
C VAL A 115 3.40 -17.32 -0.54
N ASN A 116 3.04 -17.83 0.64
CA ASN A 116 1.73 -18.44 0.92
C ASN A 116 0.66 -17.41 1.33
N ALA A 117 0.93 -16.10 1.15
CA ALA A 117 0.09 -14.96 1.50
C ALA A 117 -0.20 -14.77 3.01
N THR A 118 0.51 -15.48 3.89
CA THR A 118 0.47 -15.21 5.34
C THR A 118 1.36 -14.02 5.69
N THR A 119 1.01 -13.26 6.73
CA THR A 119 1.81 -12.11 7.20
C THR A 119 3.19 -12.55 7.64
N ASP A 120 4.22 -11.79 7.28
CA ASP A 120 5.61 -12.10 7.63
C ASP A 120 6.07 -11.22 8.82
N PRO A 121 6.22 -11.78 10.03
CA PRO A 121 6.67 -11.01 11.18
C PRO A 121 8.10 -10.47 11.00
N SER A 122 8.94 -11.11 10.18
CA SER A 122 10.31 -10.63 9.95
C SER A 122 10.36 -9.32 9.16
N SER A 123 9.24 -8.90 8.55
CA SER A 123 9.10 -7.62 7.86
C SER A 123 8.88 -6.42 8.79
N LEU A 124 8.92 -6.62 10.12
CA LEU A 124 8.87 -5.54 11.10
C LEU A 124 10.02 -4.58 10.81
N HIS A 125 9.68 -3.31 10.60
CA HIS A 125 10.69 -2.32 10.23
C HIS A 125 10.39 -0.96 10.86
N ALA A 126 11.43 -0.14 10.97
CA ALA A 126 11.39 1.19 11.54
C ALA A 126 12.26 2.16 10.72
N SER A 127 12.01 3.46 10.87
CA SER A 127 12.96 4.49 10.46
C SER A 127 13.71 4.98 11.68
N CYS A 128 15.01 4.72 11.74
CA CYS A 128 15.88 5.22 12.80
C CYS A 128 15.86 6.76 12.83
N PRO A 129 16.11 7.38 13.99
CA PRO A 129 16.19 8.83 14.11
C PRO A 129 17.21 9.43 13.13
N VAL A 130 16.85 10.54 12.48
CA VAL A 130 17.84 11.34 11.76
C VAL A 130 18.73 12.04 12.79
N VAL A 131 20.04 11.87 12.70
CA VAL A 131 21.01 12.49 13.63
C VAL A 131 21.62 13.74 13.02
N GLU A 132 21.89 13.71 11.70
CA GLU A 132 22.47 14.84 10.98
C GLU A 132 21.95 14.86 9.53
N GLY A 133 21.51 16.04 9.07
CA GLY A 133 20.88 16.24 7.77
C GLY A 133 19.35 16.12 7.81
N GLU A 134 18.75 15.71 6.70
CA GLU A 134 17.31 15.52 6.54
C GLU A 134 17.03 14.27 5.69
N LYS A 135 15.94 13.57 5.99
CA LYS A 135 15.53 12.38 5.22
C LYS A 135 14.23 12.67 4.48
N TRP A 136 14.29 12.62 3.16
CA TRP A 136 13.12 12.53 2.31
C TRP A 136 13.00 11.12 1.76
N SER A 137 11.79 10.56 1.83
CA SER A 137 11.50 9.25 1.27
C SER A 137 10.15 9.24 0.56
N ALA A 138 10.05 8.44 -0.48
CA ALA A 138 8.79 8.11 -1.13
C ALA A 138 8.48 6.62 -0.98
N THR A 139 7.31 6.29 -0.46
CA THR A 139 6.86 4.92 -0.26
C THR A 139 5.76 4.59 -1.26
N LYS A 140 5.87 3.42 -1.89
CA LYS A 140 4.84 2.84 -2.75
C LYS A 140 4.46 1.49 -2.17
N TRP A 141 3.26 1.41 -1.62
CA TRP A 141 2.69 0.17 -1.12
C TRP A 141 1.91 -0.54 -2.22
N ILE A 142 2.11 -1.84 -2.31
CA ILE A 142 1.51 -2.69 -3.35
C ILE A 142 0.71 -3.79 -2.68
N HIS A 143 -0.56 -3.90 -3.04
CA HIS A 143 -1.50 -4.88 -2.49
C HIS A 143 -1.45 -6.22 -3.23
N VAL A 144 -2.02 -7.26 -2.62
CA VAL A 144 -2.19 -8.58 -3.25
C VAL A 144 -3.17 -8.57 -4.43
N ARG A 145 -4.07 -7.58 -4.50
CA ARG A 145 -5.07 -7.39 -5.55
C ARG A 145 -5.21 -5.91 -5.87
N SER A 146 -5.95 -5.59 -6.95
CA SER A 146 -6.17 -4.21 -7.35
C SER A 146 -6.72 -3.35 -6.19
N PHE A 147 -6.10 -2.20 -5.98
CA PHE A 147 -6.44 -1.23 -4.93
C PHE A 147 -7.47 -0.21 -5.39
N ASP A 148 -7.36 0.21 -6.66
CA ASP A 148 -8.26 1.18 -7.29
C ASP A 148 -9.50 0.51 -7.90
N ASN A 149 -9.36 -0.73 -8.37
CA ASN A 149 -10.44 -1.55 -8.93
C ASN A 149 -10.50 -2.89 -8.17
N PRO A 150 -10.73 -2.89 -6.85
CA PRO A 150 -10.79 -4.13 -6.09
C PRO A 150 -11.73 -5.09 -6.80
N PRO A 151 -11.28 -6.31 -7.16
CA PRO A 151 -12.16 -7.26 -7.82
C PRO A 151 -13.35 -7.42 -6.91
N ASP A 152 -14.52 -7.09 -7.48
CA ASP A 152 -15.79 -7.20 -6.81
C ASP A 152 -15.81 -8.61 -6.21
N VAL A 153 -15.85 -8.72 -4.88
CA VAL A 153 -16.03 -10.01 -4.17
C VAL A 153 -17.46 -10.54 -4.42
N MET A 154 -18.09 -10.11 -5.52
CA MET A 154 -19.49 -10.18 -5.80
C MET A 154 -19.80 -10.93 -7.11
N THR A 155 -18.90 -11.77 -7.62
CA THR A 155 -19.35 -12.83 -8.54
C THR A 155 -20.32 -13.81 -7.86
N ASP A 156 -20.43 -13.76 -6.52
CA ASP A 156 -21.34 -14.55 -5.69
C ASP A 156 -22.30 -13.72 -4.82
N ALA A 157 -22.27 -12.39 -4.93
CA ALA A 157 -23.16 -11.59 -4.09
C ALA A 157 -24.58 -11.61 -4.64
N ARG A 158 -25.51 -12.01 -3.77
CA ARG A 158 -26.94 -11.99 -4.05
C ARG A 158 -27.33 -10.61 -4.56
N CYS A 159 -28.13 -10.59 -5.62
CA CYS A 159 -28.62 -9.34 -6.15
C CYS A 159 -29.57 -8.69 -5.13
N SER A 160 -29.14 -7.57 -4.54
CA SER A 160 -29.86 -6.85 -3.50
C SER A 160 -29.79 -5.34 -3.72
N ASP A 161 -30.59 -4.63 -2.93
CA ASP A 161 -30.44 -3.19 -2.74
C ASP A 161 -29.63 -2.97 -1.47
N ASP A 162 -28.54 -2.21 -1.58
CA ASP A 162 -27.66 -1.88 -0.45
C ASP A 162 -28.16 -0.67 0.35
N ASN A 163 -29.22 -0.01 -0.14
CA ASN A 163 -29.81 1.16 0.48
C ASN A 163 -31.35 1.09 0.47
N GLU A 164 -31.97 1.43 1.59
CA GLU A 164 -33.44 1.47 1.73
C GLU A 164 -34.13 2.47 0.79
N GLN A 165 -33.39 3.47 0.28
CA GLN A 165 -33.90 4.45 -0.68
C GLN A 165 -33.84 3.98 -2.13
N CYS A 166 -33.21 2.84 -2.44
CA CYS A 166 -33.11 2.31 -3.81
C CYS A 166 -34.47 2.24 -4.54
N PRO A 167 -35.59 1.79 -3.93
CA PRO A 167 -36.89 1.79 -4.61
C PRO A 167 -37.37 3.19 -4.99
N ARG A 168 -37.15 4.16 -4.10
CA ARG A 168 -37.51 5.57 -4.33
C ARG A 168 -36.68 6.18 -5.44
N TRP A 169 -35.36 5.97 -5.42
CA TRP A 169 -34.45 6.47 -6.45
C TRP A 169 -34.74 5.83 -7.82
N ALA A 170 -35.03 4.53 -7.85
CA ALA A 170 -35.47 3.84 -9.05
C ALA A 170 -36.77 4.46 -9.60
N ALA A 171 -37.76 4.73 -8.75
CA ALA A 171 -39.00 5.40 -9.13
C ALA A 171 -38.79 6.83 -9.67
N LEU A 172 -37.71 7.51 -9.26
CA LEU A 172 -37.30 8.83 -9.76
C LEU A 172 -36.46 8.77 -11.05
N GLY A 173 -36.20 7.56 -11.56
CA GLY A 173 -35.46 7.32 -12.80
C GLY A 173 -33.94 7.29 -12.65
N GLU A 174 -33.42 7.15 -11.43
CA GLU A 174 -31.97 7.15 -11.17
C GLU A 174 -31.25 5.96 -11.81
N CYS A 175 -31.95 4.87 -12.10
CA CYS A 175 -31.39 3.72 -12.82
C CYS A 175 -30.79 4.12 -14.19
N TYR A 176 -31.31 5.18 -14.81
CA TYR A 176 -30.80 5.72 -16.07
C TYR A 176 -29.91 6.94 -15.84
N LYS A 177 -30.31 7.86 -14.94
CA LYS A 177 -29.58 9.10 -14.67
C LYS A 177 -28.26 8.87 -13.94
N ASN A 178 -28.19 7.85 -13.10
CA ASN A 178 -27.04 7.47 -12.29
C ASN A 178 -26.76 5.96 -12.39
N ALA A 179 -26.74 5.46 -13.63
CA ALA A 179 -26.62 4.04 -13.93
C ALA A 179 -25.38 3.38 -13.30
N LYS A 180 -24.24 4.08 -13.21
CA LYS A 180 -23.02 3.54 -12.61
C LYS A 180 -23.20 3.18 -11.12
N TYR A 181 -23.90 4.02 -10.37
CA TYR A 181 -24.18 3.76 -8.96
C TYR A 181 -25.33 2.78 -8.79
N MET A 182 -26.40 2.95 -9.58
CA MET A 182 -27.64 2.20 -9.40
C MET A 182 -27.56 0.77 -9.96
N VAL A 183 -27.09 0.63 -11.20
CA VAL A 183 -27.04 -0.63 -11.97
C VAL A 183 -25.63 -1.23 -11.97
N GLY A 184 -24.61 -0.38 -12.06
CA GLY A 184 -23.22 -0.78 -12.22
C GLY A 184 -22.69 -0.58 -13.64
N THR A 185 -21.56 -1.19 -13.92
CA THR A 185 -20.89 -1.20 -15.23
C THR A 185 -20.59 -2.66 -15.62
N LYS A 186 -19.88 -2.87 -16.74
CA LYS A 186 -19.37 -4.20 -17.07
C LYS A 186 -18.43 -4.77 -16.01
N ASP A 187 -17.78 -3.88 -15.24
CA ASP A 187 -16.68 -4.23 -14.34
C ASP A 187 -17.02 -4.00 -12.85
N THR A 188 -18.20 -3.45 -12.54
CA THR A 188 -18.62 -3.12 -11.16
C THR A 188 -20.11 -3.33 -10.97
N LEU A 189 -20.54 -3.91 -9.86
CA LEU A 189 -21.96 -3.98 -9.52
C LEU A 189 -22.51 -2.65 -9.00
N GLY A 190 -23.74 -2.31 -9.37
CA GLY A 190 -24.48 -1.20 -8.76
C GLY A 190 -25.08 -1.57 -7.41
N SER A 191 -25.35 -0.55 -6.60
CA SER A 191 -25.90 -0.68 -5.24
C SER A 191 -27.41 -0.85 -5.19
N CYS A 192 -28.13 -0.63 -6.30
CA CYS A 192 -29.60 -0.68 -6.36
C CYS A 192 -30.11 -1.61 -7.46
N ARG A 193 -29.37 -2.68 -7.74
CA ARG A 193 -29.60 -3.56 -8.89
C ARG A 193 -30.96 -4.24 -8.85
N LYS A 194 -31.46 -4.58 -7.65
CA LYS A 194 -32.79 -5.16 -7.48
C LYS A 194 -33.89 -4.15 -7.79
N SER A 195 -33.82 -2.95 -7.22
CA SER A 195 -34.78 -1.87 -7.51
C SER A 195 -34.75 -1.42 -8.97
N CYS A 196 -33.61 -1.54 -9.65
CA CYS A 196 -33.46 -1.22 -11.06
C CYS A 196 -33.83 -2.36 -12.01
N GLY A 197 -34.31 -3.49 -11.52
CA GLY A 197 -34.76 -4.61 -12.36
C GLY A 197 -33.62 -5.25 -13.17
N VAL A 198 -32.38 -5.13 -12.70
CA VAL A 198 -31.18 -5.66 -13.39
C VAL A 198 -31.08 -7.18 -13.25
N CYS A 199 -31.82 -7.75 -12.31
CA CYS A 199 -31.81 -9.16 -11.95
C CYS A 199 -33.21 -9.55 -11.46
N ASP A 200 -33.68 -10.72 -11.88
CA ASP A 200 -34.90 -11.31 -11.34
C ASP A 200 -34.65 -11.83 -9.91
N ALA A 201 -35.71 -11.80 -9.09
CA ALA A 201 -35.70 -12.10 -7.65
C ALA A 201 -35.21 -13.51 -7.30
#